data_AF-A0A7C3U423-F1
#
_entry.id   AF-A0A7C3U423-F1
#
_cell.length_a   1.000
_cell.length_b   1.000
_cell.length_c   1.000
_cell.angle_alpha   90.00
_cell.angle_beta   90.00
_cell.angle_gamma   90.00
#
_symmetry.space_group_name_H-M   'P 1'
#
loop_
_entity.id
_entity.type
_entity.pdbx_description
1 polymer ?
#
loop_
_entity_poly.entity_id
_entity_poly.type
_entity_poly.pdbx_seq_one_letter_code
_entity_poly.pdbx_strand_id
1 'polypeptide(L)'
;MRKGFTLIELLVVIAIIGMLTAIVLVSLGGARSRARDARRQADMRQIVTAQEMVMGDDEHYFKSDQVIGTLPDIRNDAGYVYYKGTTDPTNSGAYRYIWVDNNGTGACGNLAEGQYFCVIAKAENPGTCSGGTPYRYFIANQNGSKEYCSNVADYTAAVPPVCTCITW
;
A
#
# COMPACT_ATOMS: atom_id res chain seq x y z
N MET A 1 -61.30 -9.05 4.26
CA MET A 1 -61.03 -7.62 4.00
C MET A 1 -59.53 -7.43 3.84
N ARG A 2 -59.06 -6.96 2.69
CA ARG A 2 -57.64 -6.63 2.49
C ARG A 2 -57.43 -5.19 2.98
N LYS A 3 -56.66 -5.00 4.06
CA LYS A 3 -56.22 -3.66 4.49
C LYS A 3 -55.23 -3.15 3.43
N GLY A 4 -55.58 -2.06 2.75
CA GLY A 4 -54.67 -1.35 1.86
C GLY A 4 -53.74 -0.46 2.69
N PHE A 5 -52.47 -0.39 2.29
CA PHE A 5 -51.53 0.59 2.84
C PHE A 5 -52.00 2.02 2.52
N THR A 6 -51.85 2.92 3.47
CA THR A 6 -52.14 4.34 3.24
C THR A 6 -50.98 5.01 2.51
N LEU A 7 -51.28 6.00 1.67
CA LEU A 7 -50.25 6.80 0.97
C LEU A 7 -49.29 7.50 1.95
N ILE A 8 -49.80 7.92 3.11
CA ILE A 8 -49.01 8.55 4.17
C ILE A 8 -48.02 7.56 4.80
N GLU A 9 -48.42 6.31 5.04
CA GLU A 9 -47.50 5.29 5.56
C GLU A 9 -46.32 5.07 4.60
N LEU A 10 -46.59 4.99 3.29
CA LEU A 10 -45.52 4.82 2.31
C LEU A 10 -44.59 6.04 2.27
N LEU A 11 -45.16 7.25 2.37
CA LEU A 11 -44.40 8.51 2.31
C LEU A 11 -43.45 8.67 3.50
N VAL A 12 -43.91 8.36 4.72
CA VAL A 12 -43.07 8.45 5.92
C VAL A 12 -41.92 7.44 5.86
N VAL A 13 -42.16 6.24 5.33
CA VAL A 13 -41.13 5.20 5.22
C VAL A 13 -40.01 5.63 4.28
N ILE A 14 -40.32 6.14 3.09
CA ILE A 14 -39.28 6.61 2.16
C ILE A 14 -38.53 7.82 2.71
N ALA A 15 -39.19 8.68 3.49
CA ALA A 15 -38.55 9.82 4.16
C ALA A 15 -37.51 9.35 5.19
N ILE A 16 -37.86 8.36 6.02
CA ILE A 16 -36.94 7.79 7.02
C ILE A 16 -35.77 7.05 6.34
N ILE A 17 -36.04 6.24 5.30
CA ILE A 17 -34.99 5.55 4.54
C ILE A 17 -34.04 6.57 3.88
N GLY A 18 -34.56 7.65 3.30
CA GLY A 18 -33.76 8.73 2.73
C GLY A 18 -32.85 9.39 3.76
N MET A 19 -33.36 9.66 4.97
CA MET A 19 -32.58 10.25 6.05
C MET A 19 -31.45 9.32 6.52
N LEU A 20 -31.75 8.03 6.72
CA LEU A 20 -30.77 7.05 7.18
C LEU A 20 -29.67 6.79 6.13
N THR A 21 -30.05 6.68 4.85
CA THR A 21 -29.09 6.45 3.75
C THR A 21 -28.14 7.63 3.55
N ALA A 22 -28.60 8.87 3.71
CA ALA A 22 -27.75 10.05 3.63
C ALA A 22 -26.60 10.03 4.66
N ILE A 23 -26.88 9.65 5.92
CA ILE A 23 -25.87 9.59 6.99
C ILE A 23 -24.83 8.49 6.70
N VAL A 24 -25.27 7.32 6.25
CA VAL A 24 -24.38 6.19 5.94
C VAL A 24 -23.38 6.54 4.84
N LEU A 25 -23.82 7.21 3.78
CA LEU A 25 -22.96 7.56 2.64
C LEU A 25 -21.78 8.45 3.03
N VAL A 26 -21.97 9.42 3.94
CA VAL A 26 -20.90 10.33 4.39
C VAL A 26 -19.81 9.56 5.14
N SER A 27 -20.18 8.60 5.99
CA SER A 27 -19.22 7.81 6.77
C SER A 27 -18.41 6.80 5.94
N LEU A 28 -18.94 6.36 4.80
CA LEU A 28 -18.36 5.28 3.99
C LEU A 28 -17.08 5.71 3.26
N GLY A 29 -16.94 7.00 2.92
CA GLY A 29 -15.77 7.53 2.21
C GLY A 29 -14.46 7.33 2.97
N GLY A 30 -14.40 7.77 4.23
CA GLY A 30 -13.22 7.60 5.08
C GLY A 30 -12.99 6.17 5.57
N ALA A 31 -14.03 5.33 5.59
CA ALA A 31 -13.87 3.90 5.87
C ALA A 31 -13.16 3.17 4.71
N ARG A 32 -13.52 3.50 3.46
CA ARG A 32 -12.90 2.92 2.26
C ARG A 32 -11.41 3.27 2.14
N SER A 33 -11.02 4.52 2.38
CA SER A 33 -9.59 4.91 2.33
C SER A 33 -8.77 4.18 3.39
N ARG A 34 -9.28 4.07 4.63
CA ARG A 34 -8.63 3.30 5.71
C ARG A 34 -8.49 1.82 5.39
N ALA A 35 -9.50 1.21 4.76
CA ALA A 35 -9.44 -0.18 4.33
C ALA A 35 -8.37 -0.40 3.25
N ARG A 36 -8.21 0.53 2.31
CA ARG A 36 -7.15 0.49 1.30
C ARG A 36 -5.76 0.67 1.91
N ASP A 37 -5.60 1.60 2.85
CA ASP A 37 -4.35 1.77 3.60
C ASP A 37 -3.99 0.49 4.40
N ALA A 38 -4.96 -0.14 5.04
CA ALA A 38 -4.76 -1.42 5.73
C ALA A 38 -4.33 -2.53 4.76
N ARG A 39 -4.87 -2.54 3.54
CA ARG A 39 -4.45 -3.46 2.48
C ARG A 39 -2.99 -3.20 2.07
N ARG A 40 -2.60 -1.94 1.84
CA ARG A 40 -1.21 -1.56 1.53
C ARG A 40 -0.25 -2.04 2.59
N GLN A 41 -0.59 -1.82 3.86
CA GLN A 41 0.24 -2.28 4.98
C GLN A 41 0.35 -3.81 5.04
N ALA A 42 -0.75 -4.54 4.76
CA ALA A 42 -0.73 -5.99 4.69
C ALA A 42 0.14 -6.50 3.52
N ASP A 43 0.03 -5.86 2.34
CA ASP A 43 0.85 -6.18 1.18
C ASP A 43 2.34 -5.97 1.49
N MET A 44 2.72 -4.87 2.16
CA MET A 44 4.10 -4.64 2.59
C MET A 44 4.65 -5.75 3.49
N ARG A 45 3.84 -6.25 4.44
CA ARG A 45 4.25 -7.37 5.31
C ARG A 45 4.42 -8.67 4.54
N GLN A 46 3.51 -8.96 3.59
CA GLN A 46 3.60 -10.14 2.74
C GLN A 46 4.84 -10.11 1.85
N ILE A 47 5.20 -8.94 1.32
CA ILE A 47 6.41 -8.75 0.52
C ILE A 47 7.66 -9.04 1.34
N VAL A 48 7.75 -8.55 2.58
CA VAL A 48 8.86 -8.88 3.48
C VAL A 48 8.96 -10.39 3.66
N THR A 49 7.86 -11.06 4.01
CA THR A 49 7.88 -12.53 4.19
C THR A 49 8.28 -13.26 2.91
N ALA A 50 7.81 -12.82 1.76
CA ALA A 50 8.17 -13.42 0.47
C ALA A 50 9.66 -13.24 0.15
N GLN A 51 10.20 -12.06 0.45
CA GLN A 51 11.61 -11.76 0.27
C GLN A 51 12.50 -12.60 1.19
N GLU A 52 12.12 -12.77 2.46
CA GLU A 52 12.83 -13.68 3.37
C GLU A 52 12.82 -15.14 2.88
N MET A 53 11.73 -15.59 2.25
CA MET A 53 11.70 -16.93 1.65
C MET A 53 12.65 -17.05 0.44
N VAL A 54 12.70 -16.03 -0.43
CA VAL A 54 13.66 -16.02 -1.56
C VAL A 54 15.10 -15.98 -1.05
N MET A 55 15.39 -15.17 -0.03
CA MET A 55 16.70 -15.11 0.60
C MET A 55 17.15 -16.46 1.17
N GLY A 56 16.21 -17.24 1.71
CA GLY A 56 16.48 -18.60 2.21
C GLY A 56 16.81 -19.62 1.11
N ASP A 57 16.33 -19.40 -0.12
CA ASP A 57 16.55 -20.29 -1.25
C ASP A 57 17.79 -19.92 -2.08
N ASP A 58 17.98 -18.63 -2.33
CA ASP A 58 18.96 -18.12 -3.32
C ASP A 58 20.12 -17.33 -2.68
N GLU A 59 20.12 -17.16 -1.35
CA GLU A 59 21.08 -16.32 -0.60
C GLU A 59 21.08 -14.83 -1.01
N HIS A 60 20.09 -14.42 -1.80
CA HIS A 60 19.79 -13.03 -2.14
C HIS A 60 18.29 -12.80 -2.20
N TYR A 61 17.88 -11.55 -2.00
CA TYR A 61 16.51 -11.11 -2.26
C TYR A 61 16.18 -11.09 -3.75
N PHE A 62 14.90 -11.20 -4.07
CA PHE A 62 14.42 -11.00 -5.43
C PHE A 62 14.75 -9.59 -5.91
N LYS A 63 15.33 -9.51 -7.10
CA LYS A 63 15.77 -8.28 -7.73
C LYS A 63 14.83 -7.90 -8.89
N SER A 64 14.60 -6.61 -9.05
CA SER A 64 13.82 -6.07 -10.16
C SER A 64 14.32 -4.68 -10.49
N ASP A 65 14.20 -4.31 -11.77
CA ASP A 65 14.28 -2.91 -12.19
C ASP A 65 13.19 -2.09 -11.46
N GLN A 66 13.30 -0.77 -11.50
CA GLN A 66 12.28 0.09 -10.90
C GLN A 66 10.89 -0.15 -11.53
N VAL A 67 9.91 -0.46 -10.69
CA VAL A 67 8.51 -0.67 -11.11
C VAL A 67 7.59 0.32 -10.40
N ILE A 68 6.63 0.90 -11.13
CA ILE A 68 5.62 1.82 -10.58
C ILE A 68 4.22 1.32 -10.96
N GLY A 69 3.34 1.20 -9.97
CA GLY A 69 1.94 0.78 -10.14
C GLY A 69 1.69 -0.66 -9.70
N THR A 70 2.05 -1.61 -10.56
CA THR A 70 1.85 -3.05 -10.33
C THR A 70 3.15 -3.71 -9.92
N LEU A 71 3.18 -4.31 -8.74
CA LEU A 71 4.36 -5.03 -8.27
C LEU A 71 4.61 -6.30 -9.08
N PRO A 72 5.89 -6.68 -9.30
CA PRO A 72 6.23 -7.94 -9.92
C PRO A 72 5.86 -9.14 -9.03
N ASP A 73 5.75 -10.32 -9.63
CA ASP A 73 5.76 -11.57 -8.88
C ASP A 73 7.13 -11.77 -8.24
N ILE A 74 7.18 -11.90 -6.91
CA ILE A 74 8.40 -12.23 -6.17
C ILE A 74 8.61 -13.73 -6.29
N ARG A 75 9.77 -14.12 -6.80
CA ARG A 75 10.13 -15.51 -7.08
C ARG A 75 11.59 -15.77 -6.74
N ASN A 76 11.93 -17.04 -6.54
CA ASN A 76 13.33 -17.48 -6.51
C ASN A 76 13.88 -17.74 -7.92
N ASP A 77 15.18 -18.02 -8.01
CA ASP A 77 15.90 -18.31 -9.26
C ASP A 77 15.40 -19.59 -9.96
N ALA A 78 14.85 -20.53 -9.18
CA ALA A 78 14.18 -21.72 -9.69
C ALA A 78 12.76 -21.44 -10.25
N GLY A 79 12.25 -20.21 -10.11
CA GLY A 79 10.98 -19.74 -10.66
C GLY A 79 9.76 -19.98 -9.76
N TYR A 80 9.93 -20.45 -8.52
CA TYR A 80 8.85 -20.57 -7.56
C TYR A 80 8.37 -19.20 -7.10
N VAL A 81 7.06 -18.96 -7.18
CA VAL A 81 6.45 -17.67 -6.84
C VAL A 81 6.03 -17.66 -5.37
N TYR A 82 6.65 -16.78 -4.60
CA TYR A 82 6.38 -16.58 -3.17
C TYR A 82 5.37 -15.47 -2.90
N TYR A 83 5.26 -14.52 -3.83
CA TYR A 83 4.25 -13.47 -3.80
C TYR A 83 3.73 -13.22 -5.21
N LYS A 84 2.41 -13.28 -5.37
CA LYS A 84 1.78 -12.89 -6.62
C LYS A 84 1.72 -11.37 -6.67
N GLY A 85 2.36 -10.79 -7.69
CA GLY A 85 2.37 -9.37 -7.95
C GLY A 85 0.95 -8.80 -7.96
N THR A 86 0.77 -7.68 -7.27
CA THR A 86 -0.51 -7.01 -7.16
C THR A 86 -0.38 -5.53 -7.50
N THR A 87 -1.49 -4.94 -7.83
CA THR A 87 -1.61 -3.50 -8.08
C THR A 87 -2.15 -2.79 -6.84
N ASP A 88 -1.74 -1.55 -6.62
CA ASP A 88 -2.31 -0.69 -5.58
C ASP A 88 -3.86 -0.65 -5.67
N PRO A 89 -4.61 -0.68 -4.55
CA PRO A 89 -6.06 -0.71 -4.55
C PRO A 89 -6.75 0.45 -5.28
N THR A 90 -6.06 1.58 -5.46
CA THR A 90 -6.54 2.73 -6.22
C THR A 90 -5.86 2.89 -7.57
N ASN A 91 -4.62 2.40 -7.71
CA ASN A 91 -3.77 2.46 -8.90
C ASN A 91 -3.86 3.78 -9.68
N SER A 92 -3.91 4.91 -8.99
CA SER A 92 -4.22 6.20 -9.62
C SER A 92 -3.37 7.33 -9.06
N GLY A 93 -2.84 8.15 -9.97
CA GLY A 93 -2.04 9.34 -9.64
C GLY A 93 -0.92 9.04 -8.62
N ALA A 94 -1.00 9.70 -7.48
CA ALA A 94 -0.06 9.62 -6.37
C ALA A 94 -0.03 8.25 -5.63
N TYR A 95 -1.07 7.43 -5.78
CA TYR A 95 -1.24 6.20 -5.01
C TYR A 95 -0.91 4.99 -5.86
N ARG A 96 0.37 4.61 -5.82
CA ARG A 96 0.93 3.47 -6.55
C ARG A 96 1.94 2.77 -5.68
N TYR A 97 2.09 1.47 -5.88
CA TYR A 97 3.24 0.75 -5.36
C TYR A 97 4.48 1.11 -6.18
N ILE A 98 5.60 1.29 -5.50
CA ILE A 98 6.88 1.61 -6.12
C ILE A 98 7.87 0.57 -5.64
N TRP A 99 8.37 -0.23 -6.58
CA TRP A 99 9.57 -1.03 -6.39
C TRP A 99 10.76 -0.16 -6.78
N VAL A 100 11.70 0.00 -5.86
CA VAL A 100 12.95 0.71 -6.16
C VAL A 100 13.93 -0.28 -6.75
N ASP A 101 14.59 0.13 -7.84
CA ASP A 101 15.63 -0.66 -8.48
C ASP A 101 16.63 -1.21 -7.44
N ASN A 102 16.75 -2.54 -7.42
CA ASN A 102 17.69 -3.27 -6.58
C ASN A 102 18.55 -4.26 -7.39
N ASN A 103 18.75 -4.00 -8.68
CA ASN A 103 19.55 -4.83 -9.59
C ASN A 103 21.07 -4.56 -9.50
N GLY A 104 21.53 -3.58 -8.72
CA GLY A 104 22.95 -3.22 -8.61
C GLY A 104 23.42 -2.99 -7.16
N THR A 105 24.63 -2.47 -7.00
CA THR A 105 25.16 -2.05 -5.70
C THR A 105 24.63 -0.66 -5.30
N GLY A 106 23.45 -0.63 -4.68
CA GLY A 106 23.18 0.26 -3.55
C GLY A 106 22.34 1.53 -3.79
N ALA A 107 21.04 1.46 -3.48
CA ALA A 107 20.35 2.58 -2.81
C ALA A 107 20.67 2.62 -1.29
N CYS A 108 21.21 1.52 -0.76
CA CYS A 108 21.69 1.33 0.61
C CYS A 108 23.21 1.19 0.59
N GLY A 109 23.96 2.28 0.75
CA GLY A 109 25.40 2.38 0.48
C GLY A 109 26.37 1.45 1.23
N ASN A 110 25.88 0.48 2.01
CA ASN A 110 26.69 -0.50 2.75
C ASN A 110 26.25 -1.97 2.54
N LEU A 111 25.20 -2.25 1.77
CA LEU A 111 24.74 -3.64 1.54
C LEU A 111 25.28 -4.16 0.22
N ALA A 112 25.74 -5.41 0.21
CA ALA A 112 26.15 -6.09 -1.00
C ALA A 112 24.95 -6.24 -1.96
N GLU A 113 25.24 -6.43 -3.24
CA GLU A 113 24.19 -6.68 -4.24
C GLU A 113 23.34 -7.89 -3.82
N GLY A 114 22.01 -7.77 -3.94
CA GLY A 114 21.08 -8.82 -3.53
C GLY A 114 20.80 -8.91 -2.03
N GLN A 115 21.48 -8.13 -1.18
CA GLN A 115 21.22 -8.09 0.27
C GLN A 115 20.20 -7.01 0.66
N TYR A 116 19.49 -6.43 -0.32
CA TYR A 116 18.48 -5.42 -0.07
C TYR A 116 17.35 -5.44 -1.11
N PHE A 117 16.19 -4.96 -0.68
CA PHE A 117 15.07 -4.61 -1.55
C PHE A 117 14.35 -3.41 -0.94
N CYS A 118 13.56 -2.70 -1.74
CA CYS A 118 12.68 -1.67 -1.19
C CYS A 118 11.39 -1.54 -1.99
N VAL A 119 10.28 -1.62 -1.26
CA VAL A 119 8.95 -1.38 -1.81
C VAL A 119 8.25 -0.32 -0.97
N ILE A 120 7.56 0.59 -1.64
CA ILE A 120 6.88 1.71 -0.99
C ILE A 120 5.45 1.84 -1.49
N ALA A 121 4.57 2.20 -0.56
CA ALA A 121 3.20 2.59 -0.83
C ALA A 121 2.86 3.91 -0.13
N LYS A 122 2.32 4.89 -0.86
CA LYS A 122 1.78 6.11 -0.24
C LYS A 122 0.42 5.81 0.38
N ALA A 123 0.20 6.24 1.63
CA ALA A 123 -1.08 6.15 2.29
C ALA A 123 -2.00 7.29 1.84
N GLU A 124 -3.30 7.00 1.71
CA GLU A 124 -4.32 8.02 1.39
C GLU A 124 -4.60 8.95 2.56
N ASN A 125 -4.52 8.42 3.78
CA ASN A 125 -4.65 9.22 4.98
C ASN A 125 -3.26 9.49 5.57
N PRO A 126 -2.91 10.74 5.90
CA PRO A 126 -1.62 11.08 6.49
C PRO A 126 -1.48 10.61 7.95
N GLY A 127 -2.60 10.28 8.62
CA GLY A 127 -2.58 9.79 10.00
C GLY A 127 -1.97 10.81 10.97
N THR A 128 -0.94 10.39 11.72
CA THR A 128 -0.21 11.23 12.68
C THR A 128 0.93 12.05 12.05
N CYS A 129 1.21 11.86 10.75
CA CYS A 129 2.22 12.66 10.05
C CYS A 129 1.80 14.13 10.06
N SER A 130 2.64 15.00 10.60
CA SER A 130 2.34 16.40 10.88
C SER A 130 3.62 17.25 10.88
N GLY A 131 3.47 18.57 10.90
CA GLY A 131 4.59 19.48 10.68
C GLY A 131 5.13 19.30 9.26
N GLY A 132 6.38 19.71 9.00
CA GLY A 132 6.98 19.73 7.66
C GLY A 132 6.99 18.39 6.89
N THR A 133 6.52 17.27 7.45
CA THR A 133 6.40 15.94 6.82
C THR A 133 4.94 15.45 6.75
N PRO A 134 4.07 16.06 5.93
CA PRO A 134 2.63 15.78 5.94
C PRO A 134 2.23 14.48 5.22
N TYR A 135 3.17 13.78 4.56
CA TYR A 135 2.85 12.59 3.75
C TYR A 135 3.23 11.31 4.48
N ARG A 136 2.32 10.33 4.50
CA ARG A 136 2.53 9.02 5.11
C ARG A 136 2.80 7.96 4.06
N TYR A 137 3.83 7.16 4.30
CA TYR A 137 4.24 6.05 3.45
C TYR A 137 4.36 4.76 4.27
N PHE A 138 4.07 3.63 3.64
CA PHE A 138 4.45 2.31 4.11
C PHE A 138 5.67 1.87 3.31
N ILE A 139 6.72 1.46 4.01
CA ILE A 139 7.97 1.01 3.40
C ILE A 139 8.22 -0.42 3.84
N ALA A 140 8.63 -1.28 2.92
CA ALA A 140 9.10 -2.65 3.15
C ALA A 140 10.53 -2.79 2.61
N ASN A 141 11.42 -3.31 3.44
CA ASN A 141 12.81 -3.62 3.09
C ASN A 141 13.32 -4.83 3.89
N GLN A 142 14.62 -5.14 3.79
CA GLN A 142 15.27 -6.26 4.48
C GLN A 142 15.21 -6.19 6.02
N ASN A 143 14.89 -5.03 6.59
CA ASN A 143 14.70 -4.86 8.04
C ASN A 143 13.22 -4.99 8.45
N GLY A 144 12.32 -5.31 7.52
CA GLY A 144 10.89 -5.42 7.75
C GLY A 144 10.07 -4.29 7.12
N SER A 145 8.85 -4.10 7.64
CA SER A 145 7.91 -3.10 7.13
C SER A 145 7.47 -2.11 8.20
N LYS A 146 7.43 -0.81 7.91
CA LYS A 146 6.93 0.21 8.85
C LYS A 146 6.42 1.46 8.14
N GLU A 147 5.69 2.27 8.90
CA GLU A 147 5.18 3.58 8.50
C GLU A 147 6.28 4.66 8.60
N TYR A 148 6.34 5.54 7.61
CA TYR A 148 7.30 6.63 7.52
C TYR A 148 6.60 7.93 7.12
N CYS A 149 6.93 9.04 7.79
CA CYS A 149 6.44 10.37 7.44
C CYS A 149 7.48 11.13 6.61
N SER A 150 7.05 11.74 5.51
CA SER A 150 7.92 12.44 4.57
C SER A 150 7.36 13.81 4.21
N ASN A 151 8.26 14.72 3.84
CA ASN A 151 7.92 16.01 3.22
C ASN A 151 7.78 15.91 1.70
N VAL A 152 8.14 14.76 1.13
CA VAL A 152 8.02 14.48 -0.30
C VAL A 152 6.60 14.05 -0.63
N ALA A 153 5.93 14.86 -1.46
CA ALA A 153 4.56 14.62 -1.87
C ALA A 153 4.41 13.30 -2.61
N ASP A 154 5.26 13.04 -3.60
CA ASP A 154 5.21 11.83 -4.40
C ASP A 154 6.64 11.39 -4.77
N TYR A 155 6.97 10.13 -4.48
CA TYR A 155 8.21 9.53 -4.95
C TYR A 155 8.08 9.09 -6.41
N THR A 156 9.12 9.33 -7.19
CA THR A 156 9.15 9.04 -8.63
C THR A 156 10.56 8.59 -9.04
N ALA A 157 10.75 8.21 -10.30
CA ALA A 157 12.08 7.94 -10.84
C ALA A 157 13.07 9.12 -10.67
N ALA A 158 12.57 10.37 -10.67
CA ALA A 158 13.38 11.59 -10.54
C ALA A 158 13.59 12.03 -9.09
N VAL A 159 12.73 11.60 -8.17
CA VAL A 159 12.86 11.81 -6.72
C VAL A 159 12.81 10.41 -6.11
N PRO A 160 13.92 9.66 -6.18
CA PRO A 160 13.94 8.30 -5.69
C PRO A 160 13.66 8.34 -4.19
N PRO A 161 12.82 7.42 -3.71
CA PRO A 161 12.55 7.37 -2.30
C PRO A 161 13.82 7.07 -1.52
N VAL A 162 13.90 7.67 -0.34
CA VAL A 162 14.98 7.44 0.61
C VAL A 162 14.67 6.10 1.30
N CYS A 163 14.89 5.00 0.58
CA CYS A 163 14.94 3.65 1.12
C CYS A 163 16.24 3.41 1.87
N THR A 164 16.80 4.45 2.50
CA THR A 164 17.99 4.32 3.32
C THR A 164 17.77 3.19 4.30
N CYS A 165 18.87 2.58 4.75
CA CYS A 165 18.94 1.55 5.77
C CYS A 165 18.25 2.02 7.07
N ILE A 166 16.92 2.14 7.08
CA ILE A 166 16.15 2.46 8.26
C ILE A 166 16.22 1.20 9.09
N THR A 167 17.17 1.20 10.01
CA THR A 167 17.25 0.26 11.11
C THR A 167 16.26 0.75 12.15
N TRP A 168 15.33 -0.12 12.55
CA TRP A 168 14.29 0.21 13.51
C TRP A 168 14.74 -0.01 14.94
#